data_AF-A0A5C1B0C9-F1
#
_entry.id   AF-A0A5C1B0C9-F1
#
_cell.length_a   1.000
_cell.length_b   1.000
_cell.length_c   1.000
_cell.angle_alpha   90.00
_cell.angle_beta   90.00
_cell.angle_gamma   90.00
#
_symmetry.space_group_name_H-M   'P 1'
#
loop_
_entity.id
_entity.type
_entity.pdbx_description
1 polymer ?
#
loop_
_entity_poly.entity_id
_entity_poly.type
_entity_poly.pdbx_seq_one_letter_code
_entity_poly.pdbx_strand_id
1 'polypeptide(L)'
;MAEDDSETPALPPQKTKRPPISRKAVVGQLWRAAKRQLDTHEEHLADLPKGAAASEADAKALATLARTVRELVAIEEPQVVKRDKPTDELSAADGLRHVAQLRQELARRLEALARRELGEGDPGDIA
;
A
#
# COMPACT_ATOMS: atom_id res chain seq x y z
N MET A 1 39.20 -31.76 61.19
CA MET A 1 38.13 -32.02 60.22
C MET A 1 37.55 -30.66 59.86
N ALA A 2 37.57 -30.32 58.58
CA ALA A 2 37.32 -28.99 58.03
C ALA A 2 36.06 -29.03 57.18
N GLU A 3 35.12 -28.12 57.43
CA GLU A 3 33.93 -27.80 56.61
C GLU A 3 33.59 -26.34 57.02
N ASP A 4 34.15 -25.30 56.39
CA ASP A 4 33.77 -24.70 55.10
C ASP A 4 32.26 -24.74 54.86
N ASP A 5 31.58 -23.64 55.20
CA ASP A 5 30.37 -23.25 54.50
C ASP A 5 30.49 -21.75 54.18
N SER A 6 31.08 -21.53 53.00
CA SER A 6 31.35 -20.24 52.41
C SER A 6 30.03 -19.51 52.09
N GLU A 7 29.73 -18.50 52.89
CA GLU A 7 28.71 -17.50 52.64
C GLU A 7 29.00 -16.81 51.29
N THR A 8 28.27 -17.22 50.25
CA THR A 8 28.42 -16.68 48.90
C THR A 8 27.74 -15.32 48.83
N PRO A 9 28.47 -14.21 48.59
CA PRO A 9 27.84 -12.92 48.40
C PRO A 9 27.17 -12.91 47.03
N ALA A 10 25.84 -12.79 47.02
CA ALA A 10 25.06 -12.61 45.80
C ALA A 10 25.52 -11.33 45.07
N LEU A 11 26.24 -11.52 43.96
CA LEU A 11 26.67 -10.43 43.08
C LEU A 11 25.45 -9.68 42.51
N PRO A 12 25.51 -8.33 42.42
CA PRO A 12 24.39 -7.55 41.92
C PRO A 12 24.13 -7.85 40.44
N PRO A 13 22.86 -7.78 39.98
CA PRO A 13 22.51 -8.00 38.59
C PRO A 13 23.20 -6.93 37.73
N GLN A 14 24.21 -7.34 36.98
CA GLN A 14 24.86 -6.50 36.00
C GLN A 14 23.80 -6.09 34.97
N LYS A 15 23.39 -4.82 35.02
CA LYS A 15 22.52 -4.21 34.01
C LYS A 15 23.29 -4.26 32.69
N THR A 16 22.99 -5.25 31.86
CA THR A 16 23.50 -5.33 30.49
C THR A 16 22.95 -4.14 29.73
N LYS A 17 23.79 -3.10 29.58
CA LYS A 17 23.49 -1.94 28.75
C LYS A 17 23.40 -2.44 27.32
N ARG A 18 22.18 -2.72 26.85
CA ARG A 18 21.95 -3.05 25.44
C ARG A 18 22.49 -1.89 24.61
N PRO A 19 23.39 -2.13 23.65
CA PRO A 19 23.93 -1.06 22.82
C PRO A 19 22.76 -0.37 22.11
N PRO A 20 22.78 0.96 21.95
CA PRO A 20 21.73 1.68 21.25
C PRO A 20 21.68 1.14 19.82
N ILE A 21 20.62 0.39 19.51
CA ILE A 21 20.42 -0.14 18.16
C ILE A 21 20.29 1.08 17.26
N SER A 22 21.26 1.27 16.37
CA SER A 22 21.26 2.43 15.49
C SER A 22 20.03 2.34 14.59
N ARG A 23 19.35 3.46 14.36
CA ARG A 23 18.17 3.52 13.49
C ARG A 23 18.43 2.87 12.13
N LYS A 24 19.65 3.02 11.58
CA LYS A 24 20.09 2.38 10.35
C LYS A 24 20.09 0.84 10.43
N ALA A 25 20.51 0.26 11.55
CA ALA A 25 20.47 -1.19 11.74
C ALA A 25 19.02 -1.72 11.78
N VAL A 26 18.11 -1.00 12.45
CA VAL A 26 16.69 -1.33 12.46
C VAL A 26 16.09 -1.24 11.05
N VAL A 27 16.36 -0.16 10.33
CA VAL A 27 15.89 0.03 8.96
C VAL A 27 16.43 -1.07 8.03
N GLY A 28 17.72 -1.41 8.13
CA GLY A 28 18.30 -2.50 7.35
C GLY A 28 17.75 -3.89 7.73
N GLN A 29 17.33 -4.08 8.98
CA GLN A 29 16.64 -5.31 9.41
C GLN A 29 15.21 -5.36 8.86
N LEU A 30 14.47 -4.26 8.93
CA LEU A 30 13.12 -4.14 8.38
C LEU A 30 13.12 -4.33 6.86
N TRP A 31 14.09 -3.73 6.16
CA TRP A 31 14.25 -3.92 4.72
C TRP A 31 14.48 -5.38 4.33
N ARG A 32 15.37 -6.08 5.05
CA ARG A 32 15.62 -7.51 4.83
C ARG A 32 14.42 -8.39 5.18
N ALA A 33 13.62 -8.00 6.17
CA ALA A 33 12.39 -8.70 6.51
C ALA A 33 11.33 -8.51 5.42
N ALA A 34 11.10 -7.26 4.99
CA ALA A 34 10.17 -6.93 3.92
C ALA A 34 10.55 -7.61 2.60
N LYS A 35 11.84 -7.63 2.24
CA LYS A 35 12.31 -8.33 1.04
C LYS A 35 12.01 -9.82 1.09
N ARG A 36 12.27 -10.49 2.22
CA ARG A 36 11.92 -11.91 2.38
C ARG A 36 10.42 -12.17 2.26
N GLN A 37 9.58 -11.25 2.77
CA GLN A 37 8.13 -11.38 2.64
C GLN A 37 7.67 -11.24 1.18
N LEU A 38 8.26 -10.31 0.44
CA LEU A 38 8.03 -10.18 -1.00
C LEU A 38 8.45 -11.44 -1.74
N ASP A 39 9.67 -11.94 -1.50
CA ASP A 39 10.19 -13.14 -2.16
C ASP A 39 9.26 -14.36 -1.90
N THR A 40 8.77 -14.55 -0.66
CA THR A 40 7.82 -15.63 -0.32
C THR A 40 6.45 -15.44 -1.00
N HIS A 41 5.96 -14.20 -1.12
CA HIS A 41 4.70 -13.93 -1.81
C HIS A 41 4.82 -14.14 -3.33
N GLU A 42 5.96 -13.77 -3.91
CA GLU A 42 6.26 -14.02 -5.32
C GLU A 42 6.35 -15.51 -5.62
N GLU A 43 6.98 -16.29 -4.74
CA GLU A 43 7.02 -17.75 -4.85
C GLU A 43 5.61 -18.36 -4.78
N HIS A 44 4.79 -17.89 -3.84
CA HIS A 44 3.40 -18.32 -3.75
C HIS A 44 2.59 -17.98 -5.02
N LEU A 45 2.77 -16.78 -5.57
CA LEU A 45 2.11 -16.37 -6.81
C LEU A 45 2.62 -17.14 -8.04
N ALA A 46 3.88 -17.58 -8.04
CA ALA A 46 4.44 -18.41 -9.10
C ALA A 46 3.84 -19.83 -9.12
N ASP A 47 3.46 -20.35 -7.95
CA ASP A 47 2.80 -21.65 -7.79
C ASP A 47 1.31 -21.63 -8.19
N LEU A 48 0.69 -20.44 -8.32
CA LEU A 48 -0.71 -20.33 -8.74
C LEU A 48 -0.86 -20.49 -10.27
N PRO A 49 -1.89 -21.21 -10.74
CA PRO A 49 -2.12 -21.38 -12.17
C PRO A 49 -2.42 -20.04 -12.84
N LYS A 50 -1.69 -19.74 -13.93
CA LYS A 50 -1.88 -18.53 -14.75
C LYS A 50 -3.35 -18.45 -15.21
N GLY A 51 -4.11 -17.51 -14.63
CA GLY A 51 -5.53 -17.32 -14.95
C GLY A 51 -6.51 -17.56 -13.79
N ALA A 52 -6.05 -17.90 -12.58
CA ALA A 52 -6.88 -17.75 -11.39
C ALA A 52 -7.23 -16.26 -11.24
N ALA A 53 -8.50 -15.91 -11.47
CA ALA A 53 -8.98 -14.54 -11.42
C ALA A 53 -8.48 -13.85 -10.15
N ALA A 54 -7.82 -12.70 -10.32
CA ALA A 54 -7.23 -11.90 -9.25
C ALA A 54 -8.23 -11.80 -8.09
N SER A 55 -7.91 -12.50 -7.00
CA SER A 55 -8.80 -12.63 -5.86
C SER A 55 -9.04 -11.25 -5.26
N GLU A 56 -10.22 -11.01 -4.69
CA GLU A 56 -10.48 -9.80 -3.91
C GLU A 56 -9.42 -9.62 -2.80
N ALA A 57 -8.86 -10.73 -2.30
CA ALA A 57 -7.73 -10.74 -1.38
C ALA A 57 -6.46 -10.13 -1.99
N ASP A 58 -6.17 -10.41 -3.27
CA ASP A 58 -5.00 -9.87 -3.98
C ASP A 58 -5.18 -8.38 -4.25
N ALA A 59 -6.38 -7.95 -4.64
CA ALA A 59 -6.68 -6.53 -4.81
C ALA A 59 -6.51 -5.76 -3.49
N LYS A 60 -6.92 -6.35 -2.36
CA LYS A 60 -6.72 -5.79 -1.01
C LYS A 60 -5.25 -5.78 -0.61
N ALA A 61 -4.49 -6.83 -0.95
CA ALA A 61 -3.04 -6.89 -0.71
C ALA A 61 -2.31 -5.79 -1.52
N LEU A 62 -2.66 -5.62 -2.79
CA LEU A 62 -2.11 -4.57 -3.66
C LEU A 62 -2.46 -3.17 -3.18
N ALA A 63 -3.70 -2.93 -2.74
CA ALA A 63 -4.10 -1.64 -2.17
C ALA A 63 -3.33 -1.32 -0.87
N THR A 64 -3.10 -2.33 -0.03
CA THR A 64 -2.33 -2.18 1.21
C THR A 64 -0.86 -1.88 0.90
N LEU A 65 -0.26 -2.57 -0.06
CA LEU A 65 1.11 -2.30 -0.53
C LEU A 65 1.25 -0.89 -1.13
N ALA A 66 0.29 -0.45 -1.95
CA ALA A 66 0.31 0.89 -2.51
C ALA A 66 0.23 1.96 -1.41
N ARG A 67 -0.57 1.72 -0.36
CA ARG A 67 -0.67 2.59 0.81
C ARG A 67 0.65 2.65 1.59
N THR A 68 1.28 1.50 1.87
CA THR A 68 2.53 1.47 2.63
C THR A 68 3.68 2.10 1.85
N VAL A 69 3.75 1.90 0.52
CA VAL A 69 4.72 2.61 -0.34
C VAL A 69 4.52 4.12 -0.24
N ARG A 70 3.29 4.63 -0.30
CA ARG A 70 3.00 6.06 -0.13
C ARG A 70 3.42 6.59 1.24
N GLU A 71 3.15 5.82 2.30
CA GLU A 71 3.52 6.19 3.66
C GLU A 71 5.05 6.21 3.86
N LEU A 72 5.77 5.26 3.25
CA LEU A 72 7.23 5.23 3.29
C LEU A 72 7.86 6.37 2.49
N VAL A 73 7.33 6.69 1.31
CA VAL A 73 7.77 7.86 0.50
C VAL A 73 7.56 9.16 1.28
N ALA A 74 6.44 9.30 2.01
CA ALA A 74 6.18 10.47 2.85
C ALA A 74 7.12 10.61 4.08
N ILE A 75 7.76 9.50 4.50
CA ILE A 75 8.77 9.49 5.57
C ILE A 75 10.17 9.81 5.00
N GLU A 76 10.45 9.38 3.76
CA GLU A 76 11.72 9.61 3.08
C GLU A 76 11.86 11.03 2.52
N GLU A 77 10.76 11.64 2.09
CA GLU A 77 10.73 13.04 1.74
C GLU A 77 11.04 13.86 3.00
N PRO A 78 12.14 14.66 3.03
CA PRO A 78 12.46 15.44 4.21
C PRO A 78 11.26 16.33 4.49
N GLN A 79 10.62 16.13 5.65
CA GLN A 79 9.49 16.91 6.13
C GLN A 79 9.90 18.38 6.18
N VAL A 80 9.79 19.06 5.04
CA VAL A 80 9.84 20.51 4.97
C VAL A 80 8.59 20.91 5.71
N VAL A 81 8.80 21.32 6.96
CA VAL A 81 7.83 21.94 7.83
C VAL A 81 7.16 23.10 7.08
N LYS A 82 6.09 22.77 6.36
CA LYS A 82 5.11 23.70 5.78
C LYS A 82 3.78 23.12 6.26
N ARG A 83 3.48 23.37 7.54
CA ARG A 83 2.62 24.48 7.94
C ARG A 83 1.25 24.24 7.32
N ASP A 84 0.35 23.79 8.19
CA ASP A 84 -1.10 23.79 8.05
C ASP A 84 -1.57 24.73 6.94
N LYS A 85 -1.86 24.14 5.78
CA LYS A 85 -2.70 24.75 4.76
C LYS A 85 -3.55 23.61 4.21
N PRO A 86 -4.81 23.47 4.65
CA PRO A 86 -5.69 22.48 4.06
C PRO A 86 -5.93 22.90 2.60
N THR A 87 -5.27 22.22 1.67
CA THR A 87 -5.73 22.10 0.28
C THR A 87 -6.87 21.08 0.21
N ASP A 88 -7.75 21.12 1.20
CA ASP A 88 -8.95 20.29 1.36
C ASP A 88 -10.22 21.10 1.04
N GLU A 89 -10.10 22.13 0.20
CA GLU A 89 -11.25 22.83 -0.35
C GLU A 89 -10.95 23.28 -1.77
N LEU A 90 -10.87 22.31 -2.70
CA LEU A 90 -11.73 22.51 -3.87
C LEU A 90 -13.13 22.52 -3.27
N SER A 91 -13.74 23.71 -3.16
CA SER A 91 -15.02 23.92 -2.47
C SER A 91 -15.96 22.76 -2.79
N ALA A 92 -16.72 22.24 -1.83
CA ALA A 92 -17.66 21.15 -2.08
C ALA A 92 -18.56 21.42 -3.32
N ALA A 93 -18.83 22.70 -3.60
CA ALA A 93 -19.50 23.17 -4.82
C ALA A 93 -18.70 22.91 -6.12
N ASP A 94 -17.38 23.08 -6.11
CA ASP A 94 -16.51 22.72 -7.23
C ASP A 94 -16.47 21.21 -7.43
N GLY A 95 -16.37 20.42 -6.37
CA GLY A 95 -16.45 18.96 -6.48
C GLY A 95 -17.75 18.50 -7.15
N LEU A 96 -18.89 19.06 -6.75
CA LEU A 96 -20.19 18.76 -7.37
C LEU A 96 -20.26 19.20 -8.84
N ARG A 97 -19.66 20.34 -9.21
CA ARG A 97 -19.58 20.81 -10.59
C ARG A 97 -18.75 19.87 -11.48
N HIS A 98 -17.62 19.38 -10.99
CA HIS A 98 -16.78 18.42 -11.72
C HIS A 98 -17.50 17.08 -11.93
N VAL A 99 -18.23 16.59 -10.92
CA VAL A 99 -19.03 15.37 -11.04
C VAL A 99 -20.17 15.54 -12.07
N ALA A 100 -20.82 16.71 -12.09
CA ALA A 100 -21.85 17.00 -13.10
C ALA A 100 -21.28 17.01 -14.53
N GLN A 101 -20.10 17.60 -14.73
CA GLN A 101 -19.40 17.59 -16.02
C GLN A 101 -19.02 16.18 -16.46
N LEU A 102 -18.51 15.36 -15.55
CA LEU A 102 -18.17 13.96 -15.84
C LEU A 102 -19.40 13.16 -16.27
N ARG A 103 -20.54 13.34 -15.60
CA ARG A 103 -21.81 12.68 -15.96
C ARG A 103 -22.29 13.08 -17.35
N GLN A 104 -22.17 14.37 -17.71
CA GLN A 104 -22.55 14.85 -19.03
C GLN A 104 -21.65 14.26 -20.13
N GLU A 105 -20.33 14.23 -19.91
CA GLU A 105 -19.40 13.65 -20.87
C GLU A 105 -19.63 12.14 -21.05
N LEU A 106 -19.91 11.42 -19.96
CA LEU A 106 -20.28 10.02 -20.02
C LEU A 106 -21.57 9.80 -20.83
N ALA A 107 -22.60 10.61 -20.59
CA ALA A 107 -23.85 10.53 -21.35
C ALA A 107 -23.63 10.76 -22.85
N ARG A 108 -22.81 11.75 -23.23
CA ARG A 108 -22.46 12.00 -24.63
C ARG A 108 -21.74 10.82 -25.28
N ARG A 109 -20.80 10.20 -24.55
CA ARG A 109 -20.05 9.03 -25.05
C ARG A 109 -20.95 7.82 -25.22
N LEU A 110 -21.85 7.58 -24.26
CA LEU A 110 -22.85 6.52 -24.37
C LEU A 110 -23.82 6.77 -25.52
N GLU A 111 -24.25 8.01 -25.75
CA GLU A 111 -25.10 8.35 -26.88
C GLU A 111 -24.36 8.18 -28.22
N ALA A 112 -23.08 8.54 -28.30
CA ALA A 112 -22.26 8.30 -29.49
C ALA A 112 -22.07 6.80 -29.78
N LEU A 113 -21.87 5.98 -28.74
CA LEU A 113 -21.81 4.52 -28.87
C LEU A 113 -23.16 3.94 -29.29
N ALA A 114 -24.25 4.35 -28.64
CA ALA A 114 -25.60 3.90 -28.99
C ALA A 114 -25.97 4.28 -30.43
N ARG A 115 -25.60 5.47 -30.91
CA ARG A 115 -25.79 5.86 -32.31
C ARG A 115 -24.93 5.04 -33.28
N ARG A 116 -23.71 4.66 -32.88
CA ARG A 116 -22.85 3.78 -33.68
C ARG A 116 -23.44 2.38 -33.77
N GLU A 117 -23.88 1.81 -32.65
CA GLU A 117 -24.52 0.49 -32.60
C GLU A 117 -25.88 0.47 -33.32
N LEU A 118 -26.68 1.54 -33.21
CA LEU A 118 -27.96 1.67 -33.92
C LEU A 118 -27.77 1.97 -35.41
N GLY A 119 -26.68 2.62 -35.81
CA GLY A 119 -26.30 2.86 -37.21
C GLY A 119 -25.61 1.67 -37.88
N GLU A 120 -25.10 0.73 -37.09
CA GLU A 120 -24.52 -0.54 -37.56
C GLU A 120 -25.57 -1.68 -37.61
N GLY A 121 -26.80 -1.37 -37.18
CA GLY A 121 -27.98 -2.24 -37.21
C GLY A 121 -29.07 -1.81 -38.19
N ASP A 122 -28.72 -1.21 -39.34
CA ASP A 122 -29.63 -1.11 -40.50
C ASP A 122 -29.40 -2.32 -41.43
N PRO A 123 -30.27 -3.35 -41.40
CA PRO A 123 -30.17 -4.53 -42.24
C PRO A 123 -30.74 -4.19 -43.63
N GLY A 124 -29.87 -3.67 -44.49
CA GLY A 124 -30.18 -3.36 -45.88
C GLY A 124 -29.30 -4.11 -46.87
N ASP A 125 -29.24 -5.45 -46.79
CA ASP A 125 -28.92 -6.25 -47.99
C ASP A 125 -29.56 -7.64 -47.91
N ILE A 126 -30.86 -7.68 -48.21
CA ILE A 126 -31.52 -8.84 -48.76
C ILE A 126 -31.86 -8.48 -50.21
N ALA A 127 -31.02 -8.86 -51.16
CA ALA A 127 -31.35 -9.11 -52.55
C ALA A 127 -30.29 -9.99 -53.22
#